data_AF-A0A151BYZ9-F1
#
_entry.id   AF-A0A151BYZ9-F1
#
_cell.length_a   1.000
_cell.length_b   1.000
_cell.length_c   1.000
_cell.angle_alpha   90.00
_cell.angle_beta   90.00
_cell.angle_gamma   90.00
#
_symmetry.space_group_name_H-M   'P 1'
#
loop_
_entity.id
_entity.type
_entity.pdbx_description
1 polymer ?
#
loop_
_entity_poly.entity_id
_entity_poly.type
_entity_poly.pdbx_seq_one_letter_code
_entity_poly.pdbx_strand_id
1 'polypeptide(L)'
;MSTLTRREKTALRITFCAQRLAVEQGYEHFTLEELAEQAGVSRRTLFNYFPGKLDAVLGAPPGLPQDAVDTFLAGGPQGDLMGDLGELVCAV
;
A
#
# COMPACT_ATOMS: atom_id res chain seq x y z
N MET A 1 6.49 -12.22 15.74
CA MET A 1 6.77 -12.02 14.31
C MET A 1 5.66 -12.72 13.51
N SER A 2 4.63 -11.99 13.09
CA SER A 2 3.53 -12.59 12.33
C SER A 2 4.04 -13.06 10.96
N THR A 3 3.77 -14.31 10.58
CA THR A 3 4.20 -14.86 9.29
C THR A 3 3.16 -14.52 8.23
N LEU A 4 3.53 -13.68 7.27
CA LEU A 4 2.65 -13.32 6.16
C LEU A 4 2.21 -14.56 5.38
N THR A 5 0.90 -14.67 5.15
CA THR A 5 0.27 -15.68 4.30
C THR A 5 0.75 -15.54 2.85
N ARG A 6 0.55 -16.60 2.05
CA ARG A 6 0.85 -16.56 0.61
C ARG A 6 0.05 -15.47 -0.12
N ARG A 7 -1.18 -15.22 0.34
CA ARG A 7 -2.05 -14.18 -0.22
C ARG A 7 -1.45 -12.79 0.04
N GLU A 8 -1.09 -12.49 1.28
CA GLU A 8 -0.48 -11.20 1.65
C GLU A 8 0.84 -10.95 0.94
N LYS A 9 1.71 -11.96 0.84
CA LYS A 9 2.97 -11.87 0.08
C LYS A 9 2.74 -11.54 -1.40
N THR A 10 1.68 -12.11 -1.99
CA THR A 10 1.32 -11.83 -3.39
C THR A 10 0.77 -10.43 -3.54
N ALA A 11 -0.09 -9.98 -2.61
CA ALA A 11 -0.61 -8.62 -2.60
C ALA A 11 0.51 -7.58 -2.49
N LEU A 12 1.45 -7.77 -1.55
CA LEU A 12 2.61 -6.90 -1.39
C LEU A 12 3.48 -6.83 -2.64
N ARG A 13 3.72 -7.97 -3.30
CA ARG A 13 4.49 -7.99 -4.55
C ARG A 13 3.79 -7.21 -5.65
N ILE A 14 2.48 -7.38 -5.83
CA ILE A 14 1.70 -6.62 -6.80
C ILE A 14 1.80 -5.13 -6.49
N THR A 15 1.62 -4.72 -5.24
CA THR A 15 1.71 -3.31 -4.83
C THR A 15 3.08 -2.72 -5.10
N PHE A 16 4.15 -3.44 -4.75
CA PHE A 16 5.50 -2.99 -5.01
C PHE A 16 5.76 -2.79 -6.52
N CYS A 17 5.33 -3.72 -7.37
CA CYS A 17 5.43 -3.58 -8.82
C CYS A 17 4.63 -2.38 -9.35
N ALA A 18 3.41 -2.17 -8.83
CA ALA A 18 2.56 -1.06 -9.23
C ALA A 18 3.16 0.30 -8.86
N GLN A 19 3.69 0.43 -7.64
CA GLN A 19 4.38 1.63 -7.17
C GLN A 19 5.63 1.91 -8.00
N ARG A 20 6.41 0.88 -8.31
CA ARG A 20 7.61 1.02 -9.14
C ARG A 20 7.25 1.50 -10.55
N LEU A 21 6.25 0.90 -11.19
CA LEU A 21 5.76 1.35 -12.50
C LEU A 21 5.23 2.80 -12.45
N ALA A 22 4.48 3.16 -11.40
CA ALA A 22 3.97 4.51 -11.22
C ALA A 22 5.09 5.55 -11.06
N VAL A 23 6.20 5.20 -10.37
CA VAL A 23 7.37 6.07 -10.23
C VAL A 23 8.18 6.15 -11.52
N GLU A 24 8.42 5.02 -12.19
CA GLU A 24 9.27 4.95 -13.39
C GLU A 24 8.59 5.57 -14.62
N GLN A 25 7.28 5.36 -14.78
CA GLN A 25 6.54 5.71 -16.00
C GLN A 25 5.48 6.79 -15.77
N GLY A 26 5.09 7.04 -14.52
CA GLY A 26 3.92 7.84 -14.18
C GLY A 26 2.65 6.97 -14.09
N TYR A 27 1.76 7.33 -13.17
CA TYR A 27 0.53 6.57 -12.90
C TYR A 27 -0.31 6.35 -14.16
N GLU A 28 -0.46 7.35 -15.02
CA GLU A 28 -1.31 7.25 -16.23
C GLU A 28 -0.72 6.34 -17.33
N HIS A 29 0.60 6.11 -17.33
CA HIS A 29 1.28 5.55 -18.50
C HIS A 29 1.48 4.03 -18.46
N PHE A 30 1.32 3.38 -17.30
CA PHE A 30 1.40 1.91 -17.23
C PHE A 30 0.02 1.25 -17.24
N THR A 31 -0.02 0.00 -17.72
CA THR A 31 -1.21 -0.83 -17.88
C THR A 31 -1.31 -1.94 -16.83
N LEU A 32 -2.51 -2.48 -16.63
CA LEU A 32 -2.71 -3.63 -15.73
C LEU A 32 -2.11 -4.93 -16.29
N GLU A 33 -1.94 -5.01 -17.61
CA GLU A 33 -1.21 -6.07 -18.31
C GLU A 33 0.27 -6.09 -17.89
N GLU A 34 0.98 -4.97 -18.03
CA GLU A 34 2.39 -4.84 -17.65
C GLU A 34 2.59 -5.07 -16.16
N LEU A 35 1.66 -4.59 -15.33
CA LEU A 35 1.68 -4.86 -13.90
C LEU A 35 1.55 -6.36 -13.60
N ALA A 36 0.61 -7.05 -14.24
CA ALA A 36 0.41 -8.49 -14.03
C ALA A 36 1.66 -9.29 -14.43
N GLU A 37 2.29 -8.93 -15.55
CA GLU A 37 3.54 -9.51 -16.02
C GLU A 37 4.69 -9.29 -15.01
N GLN A 38 4.93 -8.03 -14.60
CA GLN A 38 5.98 -7.73 -13.63
C GLN A 38 5.77 -8.40 -12.27
N ALA A 39 4.51 -8.51 -11.81
CA ALA A 39 4.18 -9.15 -10.55
C ALA A 39 4.17 -10.69 -10.62
N GLY A 40 4.33 -11.27 -11.83
CA GLY A 40 4.33 -12.71 -12.06
C GLY A 40 2.97 -13.35 -11.78
N VAL A 41 1.87 -12.68 -12.13
CA VAL A 41 0.49 -13.16 -11.92
C VAL A 41 -0.34 -13.00 -13.20
N SER A 42 -1.42 -13.76 -13.34
CA SER A 42 -2.37 -13.51 -14.44
C SER A 42 -3.22 -12.27 -14.18
N ARG A 43 -3.75 -11.63 -15.23
CA ARG A 43 -4.73 -10.53 -15.08
C ARG A 43 -5.91 -10.89 -14.19
N ARG A 44 -6.47 -12.08 -14.35
CA ARG A 44 -7.55 -12.58 -13.48
C ARG A 44 -7.11 -12.60 -12.01
N THR A 45 -5.88 -13.05 -11.75
CA THR A 45 -5.34 -13.06 -10.39
C THR A 45 -5.19 -11.65 -9.87
N LEU A 46 -4.64 -10.72 -10.65
CA LEU A 46 -4.51 -9.31 -10.29
C LEU A 46 -5.85 -8.71 -9.84
N PHE A 47 -6.91 -8.93 -10.62
CA PHE A 47 -8.26 -8.47 -10.28
C PHE A 47 -8.89 -9.16 -9.05
N ASN A 48 -8.42 -10.36 -8.67
CA ASN A 48 -8.83 -11.01 -7.41
C ASN A 48 -8.16 -10.38 -6.17
N TYR A 49 -7.12 -9.55 -6.37
CA TYR A 49 -6.45 -8.82 -5.30
C TYR A 49 -6.91 -7.36 -5.25
N PHE A 50 -6.99 -6.70 -6.41
CA PHE A 50 -7.28 -5.27 -6.49
C PHE A 50 -8.34 -4.98 -7.55
N PRO A 51 -9.36 -4.15 -7.24
CA PRO A 51 -10.40 -3.81 -8.21
C PRO A 51 -9.87 -2.89 -9.33
N GLY A 52 -8.83 -2.09 -9.06
CA GLY A 52 -8.28 -1.15 -10.02
C GLY A 52 -6.79 -0.86 -9.88
N LYS A 53 -6.29 -0.02 -10.80
CA LYS A 53 -4.89 0.40 -10.88
C LYS A 53 -4.48 1.22 -9.66
N LEU A 54 -5.34 2.13 -9.20
CA LEU A 54 -5.09 2.93 -8.01
C LEU A 54 -4.99 2.06 -6.75
N ASP A 55 -5.90 1.10 -6.58
CA ASP A 55 -5.89 0.20 -5.42
C ASP A 55 -4.61 -0.65 -5.37
N ALA A 56 -4.11 -1.08 -6.54
CA ALA A 56 -2.84 -1.80 -6.60
C ALA A 56 -1.66 -0.93 -6.15
N VAL A 57 -1.63 0.35 -6.54
CA VAL A 57 -0.57 1.31 -6.15
C VAL A 57 -0.64 1.66 -4.67
N LEU A 58 -1.84 1.93 -4.15
CA LEU A 58 -2.05 2.26 -2.73
C LEU A 58 -1.83 1.05 -1.83
N GLY A 59 -2.15 -0.15 -2.32
CA GLY A 59 -2.04 -1.39 -1.55
C GLY A 59 -3.10 -1.50 -0.46
N ALA A 60 -2.90 -2.48 0.43
CA ALA A 60 -3.75 -2.60 1.61
C ALA A 60 -3.47 -1.43 2.57
N PRO A 61 -4.50 -0.84 3.20
CA PRO A 61 -4.30 0.15 4.24
C PRO A 61 -3.35 -0.40 5.32
N PRO A 62 -2.42 0.42 5.82
CA PRO A 62 -1.60 0.00 6.95
C PRO A 62 -2.49 -0.34 8.14
N GLY A 63 -2.13 -1.40 8.86
CA GLY A 63 -2.76 -1.73 10.13
C GLY A 63 -2.28 -0.76 11.20
N LEU A 64 -2.86 0.44 11.24
CA LEU A 64 -2.49 1.44 12.23
C LEU A 64 -3.01 1.02 13.62
N PRO A 65 -2.15 1.05 14.65
CA PRO A 65 -2.60 0.87 16.02
C PRO A 65 -3.65 1.92 16.39
N GLN A 66 -4.78 1.49 16.95
CA GLN A 66 -5.90 2.39 17.24
C GLN A 66 -5.50 3.49 18.23
N ASP A 67 -4.64 3.17 19.20
CA ASP A 67 -4.08 4.11 20.17
C ASP A 67 -3.20 5.19 19.50
N ALA A 68 -2.42 4.83 18.48
CA ALA A 68 -1.66 5.80 17.69
C ALA A 68 -2.58 6.71 16.88
N VAL A 69 -3.65 6.15 16.29
CA VAL A 69 -4.68 6.94 15.58
C VAL A 69 -5.39 7.90 16.53
N ASP A 70 -5.80 7.43 17.71
CA ASP A 70 -6.50 8.25 18.70
C ASP A 70 -5.62 9.40 19.20
N THR A 71 -4.33 9.15 19.39
CA THR A 71 -3.33 10.17 19.78
C THR A 71 -3.20 11.25 18.70
N PHE A 72 -3.06 10.84 17.44
CA PHE A 72 -2.99 11.75 16.30
C PHE A 72 -4.25 12.62 16.18
N LEU A 73 -5.44 12.01 16.30
CA LEU A 73 -6.72 12.72 16.21
C LEU A 73 -6.94 13.70 17.38
N ALA A 74 -6.34 13.45 18.54
CA ALA A 74 -6.33 14.36 19.68
C ALA A 74 -5.36 15.55 19.49
N GLY A 75 -4.62 15.61 18.38
CA GLY A 75 -3.63 16.65 18.09
C GLY A 75 -2.33 16.47 18.87
N GLY A 76 -1.90 15.23 19.05
CA GLY A 76 -0.65 14.91 19.73
C GLY A 76 0.20 13.90 18.97
N PRO A 77 1.43 13.64 19.46
CA PRO A 77 1.96 14.13 20.74
C PRO A 77 2.73 15.45 20.67
N GLN A 78 3.12 15.91 19.48
CA GLN A 78 3.85 17.16 19.29
C GLN A 78 2.90 18.36 19.15
N GLY A 79 1.65 18.14 18.71
CA GLY A 79 0.72 19.23 18.40
C GLY A 79 1.02 19.91 17.06
N ASP A 80 1.84 19.26 16.23
CA ASP A 80 2.14 19.65 14.86
C ASP A 80 1.71 18.52 13.92
N LEU A 81 0.90 18.85 12.91
CA LEU A 81 0.30 17.88 12.01
C LEU A 81 1.35 17.00 11.32
N MET A 82 2.47 17.58 10.89
CA MET A 82 3.49 16.82 10.13
C MET A 82 4.33 15.94 11.06
N GLY A 83 4.67 16.41 12.26
CA GLY A 83 5.31 15.61 13.31
C GLY A 83 4.45 14.43 13.74
N ASP A 84 3.20 14.71 14.08
CA ASP A 84 2.24 13.72 14.56
C ASP A 84 1.91 12.69 13.46
N LEU A 85 1.82 13.12 12.20
CA LEU A 85 1.65 12.20 11.05
C LEU A 85 2.87 11.30 10.88
N GLY A 86 4.08 11.85 11.06
CA GLY A 86 5.32 11.07 11.01
C GLY A 86 5.34 9.96 12.05
N GLU A 87 4.91 10.25 13.28
CA GLU A 87 4.80 9.25 14.34
C GLU A 87 3.73 8.19 14.04
N LEU A 88 2.56 8.60 13.56
CA LEU A 88 1.49 7.68 13.18
C LEU A 88 1.95 6.70 12.08
N VAL A 89 2.67 7.18 11.07
CA VAL A 89 3.21 6.35 9.98
C VAL A 89 4.30 5.40 10.47
N CYS A 90 5.11 5.80 11.46
CA CYS A 90 6.15 4.96 12.06
C CYS A 90 5.62 3.91 13.05
N ALA A 91 4.35 4.01 13.46
CA ALA A 91 3.70 3.08 14.39
C ALA A 91 3.23 1.76 13.73
N VAL A 92 3.39 1.63 12.40
CA VAL A 92 3.02 0.45 11.57
C VAL A 92 4.19 -0.52 11.46
#